data_AF-A0A538FNI7-F1
#
_entry.id   AF-A0A538FNI7-F1
#
_cell.length_a   1.000
_cell.length_b   1.000
_cell.length_c   1.000
_cell.angle_alpha   90.00
_cell.angle_beta   90.00
_cell.angle_gamma   90.00
#
_symmetry.space_group_name_H-M   'P 1'
#
loop_
_entity.id
_entity.type
_entity.pdbx_description
1 polymer ?
#
loop_
_entity_poly.entity_id
_entity_poly.type
_entity_poly.pdbx_seq_one_letter_code
_entity_poly.pdbx_strand_id
1 'polypeptide(L)' 'MNVEDWEAAALHLLLATIEREAATRSAEVIGSELVGLMPGGAAAAAAGAALRIDGFDASRVLELRLLEVDS' A
#
# COMPACT_ATOMS: atom_id res chain seq x y z
N MET A 1 1.82 -2.22 9.31
CA MET A 1 0.47 -2.58 9.81
C MET A 1 -0.09 -3.67 8.93
N ASN A 2 -1.05 -4.47 9.41
CA ASN A 2 -1.81 -5.40 8.57
C ASN A 2 -3.15 -4.79 8.20
N VAL A 3 -3.57 -4.97 6.96
CA VAL A 3 -4.89 -4.58 6.45
C VAL A 3 -5.60 -5.86 6.04
N GLU A 4 -6.58 -6.28 6.83
CA GLU A 4 -7.29 -7.55 6.61
C GLU A 4 -8.40 -7.40 5.56
N ASP A 5 -9.07 -6.24 5.54
CA ASP A 5 -10.10 -5.88 4.57
C ASP A 5 -9.76 -4.53 3.95
N TRP A 6 -9.14 -4.58 2.76
CA TRP A 6 -8.72 -3.38 2.03
C TRP A 6 -9.89 -2.68 1.32
N GLU A 7 -11.01 -3.38 1.12
CA GLU A 7 -12.21 -2.80 0.52
C GLU A 7 -12.91 -1.89 1.54
N ALA A 8 -12.96 -2.32 2.80
CA ALA A 8 -13.46 -1.52 3.91
C ALA A 8 -12.48 -0.42 4.36
N ALA A 9 -11.17 -0.62 4.19
CA ALA A 9 -10.13 0.28 4.66
C ALA A 9 -9.07 0.56 3.58
N ALA A 10 -9.39 1.50 2.69
CA ALA A 10 -8.48 1.88 1.61
C ALA A 10 -7.11 2.36 2.14
N LEU A 11 -6.03 1.75 1.63
CA LEU A 11 -4.65 1.97 2.10
C LEU A 11 -4.24 3.45 2.10
N HIS A 12 -4.68 4.23 1.10
CA HIS A 12 -4.33 5.64 0.99
C HIS A 12 -4.97 6.50 2.10
N LEU A 13 -6.17 6.12 2.57
CA LEU A 13 -6.83 6.76 3.71
C LEU A 13 -6.13 6.40 5.02
N LEU A 14 -5.69 5.15 5.17
CA LEU A 14 -4.92 4.71 6.33
C LEU A 14 -3.61 5.48 6.43
N LEU A 15 -2.84 5.59 5.34
CA LEU A 15 -1.60 6.36 5.33
C LEU A 15 -1.84 7.84 5.66
N ALA A 16 -2.82 8.48 5.01
CA ALA A 16 -3.17 9.87 5.31
C ALA A 16 -3.57 10.07 6.79
N THR A 17 -4.20 9.07 7.40
CA THR A 17 -4.53 9.10 8.84
C THR A 17 -3.28 8.99 9.70
N ILE A 18 -2.37 8.08 9.38
CA ILE A 18 -1.09 7.93 10.07
C ILE A 18 -0.27 9.22 9.99
N GLU A 19 -0.21 9.86 8.83
CA GLU A 19 0.48 11.14 8.65
C GLU A 19 -0.10 12.25 9.52
N ARG A 20 -1.43 12.39 9.57
CA ARG A 20 -2.09 13.36 10.45
C ARG A 20 -1.76 13.09 11.91
N GLU A 21 -1.82 11.83 12.33
CA GLU A 21 -1.48 11.42 13.69
C GLU A 21 0.00 11.69 14.03
N ALA A 22 0.92 11.46 13.10
CA ALA A 22 2.34 11.77 13.29
C ALA A 22 2.54 13.29 13.45
N ALA A 23 1.90 14.11 12.62
CA ALA A 23 2.00 15.56 12.67
C ALA A 23 1.53 16.15 14.02
N THR A 24 0.46 15.60 14.62
CA THR A 24 0.01 16.01 15.98
C THR A 24 1.02 15.75 17.09
N ARG A 25 2.01 14.88 16.82
CA ARG A 25 3.08 14.49 17.75
C ARG A 25 4.44 15.08 17.34
N SER A 26 4.45 16.05 16.42
CA SER A 26 5.67 16.64 15.85
C SER A 26 6.61 15.59 15.24
N ALA A 27 6.04 14.52 14.70
CA ALA A 27 6.76 13.46 13.99
C ALA A 27 6.40 13.47 12.50
N GLU A 28 7.29 12.93 11.68
CA GLU A 28 7.13 12.83 10.23
C GLU A 28 7.14 11.36 9.77
N VAL A 29 6.28 11.03 8.81
CA VAL A 29 6.27 9.72 8.14
C VAL A 29 7.18 9.77 6.92
N ILE A 30 8.40 9.24 7.09
CA ILE A 30 9.44 9.28 6.06
C ILE A 30 9.18 8.37 4.85
N GLY A 31 8.27 7.39 4.98
CA GLY A 31 7.96 6.43 3.91
C GLY A 31 7.09 5.28 4.41
N SER A 32 6.80 4.35 3.52
CA SER A 32 6.13 3.10 3.86
C SER A 32 6.69 1.94 3.04
N GLU A 33 6.48 0.72 3.53
CA GLU A 33 6.93 -0.51 2.87
C GLU A 33 5.77 -1.50 2.81
N LEU A 34 5.61 -2.13 1.65
CA LEU A 34 4.74 -3.29 1.47
C LEU A 34 5.53 -4.55 1.79
N VAL A 35 5.07 -5.31 2.79
CA VAL A 35 5.59 -6.64 3.09
C VAL A 35 4.78 -7.69 2.33
N GLY A 36 5.45 -8.45 1.46
CA GLY A 36 4.82 -9.50 0.66
C GLY A 36 4.17 -8.97 -0.63
N LEU A 37 3.03 -9.55 -1.01
CA LEU A 37 2.31 -9.22 -2.23
C LEU A 37 1.00 -8.48 -1.89
N MET A 38 0.62 -7.53 -2.74
CA MET A 38 -0.62 -6.77 -2.64
C MET A 38 -1.63 -7.31 -3.68
N PRO A 39 -2.93 -7.45 -3.33
CA PRO A 39 -3.97 -7.72 -4.32
C PRO A 39 -4.07 -6.61 -5.35
N GLY A 40 -4.32 -6.95 -6.61
CA GLY A 40 -4.43 -6.00 -7.72
C GLY A 40 -5.58 -5.01 -7.51
N GLY A 41 -6.68 -5.45 -6.89
CA GLY A 41 -7.78 -4.57 -6.48
C GLY A 41 -7.34 -3.51 -5.48
N ALA A 42 -6.53 -3.87 -4.48
CA ALA A 42 -5.98 -2.94 -3.51
C ALA A 42 -4.97 -1.97 -4.16
N ALA A 43 -4.16 -2.45 -5.10
CA ALA A 43 -3.24 -1.63 -5.87
C ALA A 43 -3.96 -0.64 -6.80
N ALA A 44 -5.11 -1.03 -7.36
CA ALA A 44 -5.94 -0.15 -8.19
C ALA A 44 -6.73 0.86 -7.36
N ALA A 45 -7.21 0.46 -6.18
CA ALA A 45 -7.93 1.32 -5.22
C ALA A 45 -6.98 2.26 -4.46
N ALA A 46 -5.70 1.92 -4.37
CA ALA A 46 -4.65 2.83 -4.02
C ALA A 46 -4.56 3.91 -5.11
N ALA A 47 -5.04 5.12 -4.82
CA ALA A 47 -5.01 6.22 -5.76
C ALA A 47 -3.54 6.63 -6.08
N GLY A 48 -2.91 5.97 -7.05
CA GLY A 48 -1.57 6.29 -7.56
C GLY A 48 -0.53 6.56 -6.45
N ALA A 49 0.39 7.51 -6.71
CA ALA A 49 1.54 7.88 -5.88
C ALA A 49 1.24 8.23 -4.39
N ALA A 50 -0.02 8.21 -3.95
CA ALA A 50 -0.43 8.49 -2.58
C ALA A 50 0.15 7.54 -1.54
N LEU A 51 0.48 6.29 -1.89
CA LEU A 51 0.93 5.32 -0.89
C LEU A 51 2.39 5.48 -0.46
N ARG A 52 3.24 6.21 -1.20
CA ARG A 52 4.69 6.32 -0.90
C ARG A 52 5.30 4.98 -0.44
N ILE A 53 4.96 3.88 -1.12
CA ILE A 53 5.53 2.57 -0.83
C ILE A 53 6.83 2.45 -1.61
N ASP A 54 7.94 2.37 -0.88
CA ASP A 54 9.25 2.18 -1.49
C ASP A 54 9.33 0.81 -2.16
N GLY A 55 9.85 0.78 -3.39
CA GLY A 55 10.01 -0.44 -4.17
C GLY A 55 8.69 -1.09 -4.61
N PHE A 56 7.58 -0.34 -4.67
CA PHE A 56 6.34 -0.85 -5.23
C PHE A 56 6.37 -0.87 -6.76
N ASP A 57 6.26 -2.05 -7.36
CA ASP A 57 6.16 -2.26 -8.79
C ASP A 57 5.23 -3.45 -9.10
N ALA A 58 5.04 -3.75 -10.39
CA ALA A 58 4.16 -4.82 -10.86
C ALA A 58 4.45 -6.20 -10.24
N SER A 59 5.72 -6.50 -9.93
CA SER A 59 6.13 -7.75 -9.27
C SER A 59 5.65 -7.86 -7.82
N ARG A 60 5.13 -6.77 -7.25
CA ARG A 60 4.52 -6.76 -5.91
C ARG A 60 3.01 -6.96 -5.96
N VAL A 61 2.41 -7.05 -7.15
CA VAL A 61 0.99 -7.36 -7.33
C VAL A 61 0.82 -8.87 -7.50
N LEU A 62 -0.03 -9.47 -6.65
CA LEU A 62 -0.22 -10.93 -6.58
C LEU A 62 -0.61 -11.53 -7.94
N GLU A 63 -1.60 -10.95 -8.61
CA GLU A 63 -2.15 -11.44 -9.86
C GLU A 63 -1.13 -11.37 -10.99
N LEU A 64 -0.32 -10.31 -11.03
CA LEU A 64 0.74 -10.17 -12.03
C LEU A 64 1.85 -11.20 -11.81
N ARG A 65 2.22 -11.47 -10.54
CA ARG A 65 3.19 -12.51 -10.20
C ARG A 65 2.71 -13.91 -10.57
N LEU A 66 1.42 -14.19 -10.46
CA LEU A 66 0.87 -15.49 -10.86
C LEU A 66 0.98 -15.69 -12.39
N LEU A 67 0.77 -14.64 -13.18
CA LEU A 67 0.94 -14.71 -14.65
C LEU A 67 2.39 -14.95 -15.08
N GLU A 68 3.38 -14.47 -14.32
CA GLU A 68 4.80 -14.71 -14.58
C GLU A 68 5.23 -16.17 -14.34
N VAL A 69 4.57 -16.87 -13.41
CA VAL A 69 4.93 -18.26 -13.05
C VAL A 69 4.42 -19.27 -14.10
N ASP A 70 3.36 -18.91 -14.84
CA ASP A 70 2.75 -19.73 -15.89
C ASP A 70 3.36 -19.50 -17.30
N SER A 71 4.44 -18.72 -17.41
CA SER A 71 5.10 -18.34 -18.68
C SER A 71 6.42 -19.08 -18.94
#